data_AF-A0A285NL14-F1
#
_entry.id   AF-A0A285NL14-F1
#
_cell.length_a   1.000
_cell.length_b   1.000
_cell.length_c   1.000
_cell.angle_alpha   90.00
_cell.angle_beta   90.00
_cell.angle_gamma   90.00
#
_symmetry.space_group_name_H-M   'P 1'
#
loop_
_entity.id
_entity.type
_entity.pdbx_description
1 polymer ?
#
loop_
_entity_poly.entity_id
_entity_poly.type
_entity_poly.pdbx_seq_one_letter_code
_entity_poly.pdbx_strand_id
1 'polypeptide(L)'
;MKKAVILVIVLIVVGIGLFYVYRLFFSPERINILGRTIETTLGFENGIVEFYSCGKLIKRFLKVEKLTTAKGTYEKQTRPYRFGFGYIDINLDGILNKNEKEKGKVYFEIPSQRDYIYYDAKFIPEE
;
A
#
# COMPACT_ATOMS: atom_id res chain seq x y z
N MET A 1 -49.53 14.74 25.82
CA MET A 1 -48.31 15.59 25.83
C MET A 1 -47.10 14.87 26.46
N LYS A 2 -47.11 14.47 27.74
CA LYS A 2 -45.93 13.84 28.39
C LYS A 2 -45.38 12.59 27.69
N LYS A 3 -46.24 11.67 27.23
CA LYS A 3 -45.82 10.46 26.50
C LYS A 3 -45.13 10.77 25.16
N ALA A 4 -45.60 11.78 24.43
CA ALA A 4 -45.00 12.21 23.18
C ALA A 4 -43.61 12.85 23.42
N VAL A 5 -43.47 13.63 24.50
CA VAL A 5 -42.18 14.22 24.89
C VAL A 5 -41.17 13.13 25.27
N ILE A 6 -41.58 12.10 26.02
CA ILE A 6 -40.71 10.97 26.38
C ILE A 6 -40.29 10.19 25.13
N LEU A 7 -41.20 9.95 24.19
CA LEU A 7 -40.90 9.26 22.93
C LEU A 7 -39.83 10.01 22.10
N VAL A 8 -39.95 11.34 22.01
CA VAL A 8 -38.99 12.19 21.30
C VAL A 8 -37.62 12.13 21.96
N ILE A 9 -37.54 12.18 23.29
CA ILE A 9 -36.27 12.09 24.03
C ILE A 9 -35.60 10.73 23.78
N VAL A 10 -36.37 9.64 23.80
CA VAL A 10 -35.85 8.29 23.52
C VAL A 10 -35.29 8.20 22.09
N LEU A 11 -36.00 8.73 21.10
CA LEU A 11 -35.53 8.76 19.71
C LEU A 11 -34.23 9.55 19.55
N ILE A 12 -34.08 10.68 20.25
CA ILE A 12 -32.84 11.47 20.24
C ILE A 12 -31.69 10.68 20.86
N VAL A 13 -31.90 10.03 22.01
CA VAL A 13 -30.86 9.21 22.66
C VAL A 13 -30.44 8.03 21.78
N VAL A 14 -31.39 7.36 21.13
CA VAL A 14 -31.11 6.29 20.17
C VAL A 14 -30.35 6.84 18.96
N GLY A 15 -30.76 7.99 18.42
CA GLY A 15 -30.07 8.65 17.31
C GLY A 15 -28.63 9.02 17.62
N ILE A 16 -28.37 9.57 18.80
CA ILE A 16 -27.01 9.89 19.28
C ILE A 16 -26.19 8.61 19.46
N GLY A 17 -26.77 7.56 20.04
CA GLY A 17 -26.12 6.26 20.18
C GLY A 17 -25.70 5.68 18.82
N LEU A 18 -26.61 5.68 17.85
CA LEU A 18 -26.35 5.22 16.49
C LEU A 18 -25.26 6.07 15.79
N PHE A 19 -25.25 7.38 16.01
CA PHE A 19 -24.21 8.26 15.47
C PHE A 19 -22.82 7.91 16.00
N TYR A 20 -22.68 7.64 17.31
CA TYR A 20 -21.39 7.23 17.89
C TYR A 20 -20.95 5.84 17.40
N VAL A 21 -21.88 4.90 17.26
CA VAL A 21 -21.61 3.59 16.67
C VAL A 21 -21.11 3.76 15.23
N TYR A 22 -21.83 4.51 14.39
CA TYR A 22 -21.40 4.82 13.03
C TYR A 22 -19.99 5.41 13.00
N ARG A 23 -19.70 6.40 13.85
CA ARG A 23 -18.41 7.09 13.89
C ARG A 23 -17.26 6.18 14.37
N LEU A 24 -17.53 5.19 15.21
CA LEU A 24 -16.55 4.21 15.65
C LEU A 24 -16.20 3.20 14.56
N PHE A 25 -17.18 2.78 13.76
CA PHE A 25 -17.00 1.78 12.69
C PHE A 25 -16.56 2.39 11.35
N PHE A 26 -17.02 3.59 11.01
CA PHE A 26 -16.77 4.27 9.73
C PHE A 26 -15.90 5.51 9.91
N SER A 27 -14.77 5.37 10.61
CA SER A 27 -13.77 6.45 10.62
C SER A 27 -13.04 6.54 9.28
N PRO A 28 -12.61 7.74 8.85
CA PRO A 28 -11.80 7.89 7.63
C PRO A 28 -10.54 7.01 7.63
N GLU A 29 -9.93 6.83 8.80
CA GLU A 29 -8.76 5.98 9.00
C GLU A 29 -9.08 4.49 8.76
N ARG A 30 -10.20 3.98 9.30
CA ARG A 30 -10.61 2.58 9.06
C ARG A 30 -10.94 2.32 7.60
N ILE A 31 -11.61 3.27 6.94
CA ILE A 31 -11.91 3.16 5.51
C ILE A 31 -10.62 3.14 4.70
N ASN A 32 -9.63 3.96 5.04
CA ASN A 32 -8.32 3.98 4.39
C ASN A 32 -7.55 2.66 4.61
N ILE A 33 -7.55 2.13 5.84
CA ILE A 33 -6.94 0.83 6.16
C ILE A 33 -7.64 -0.29 5.37
N LEU A 34 -8.97 -0.28 5.31
CA LEU A 34 -9.75 -1.28 4.59
C LEU A 34 -9.46 -1.24 3.08
N GLY A 35 -9.45 -0.03 2.49
CA GLY A 35 -9.11 0.16 1.07
C GLY A 35 -7.74 -0.41 0.73
N ARG A 36 -6.70 -0.02 1.48
CA ARG A 36 -5.34 -0.57 1.30
C ARG A 36 -5.26 -2.07 1.51
N THR A 37 -5.96 -2.60 2.51
CA THR A 37 -5.97 -4.05 2.76
C THR A 37 -6.55 -4.81 1.57
N ILE A 38 -7.64 -4.30 0.98
CA ILE A 38 -8.26 -4.88 -0.22
C ILE A 38 -7.31 -4.78 -1.41
N GLU A 39 -6.71 -3.62 -1.66
CA GLU A 39 -5.76 -3.40 -2.77
C GLU A 39 -4.55 -4.34 -2.69
N THR A 40 -3.90 -4.43 -1.53
CA THR A 40 -2.76 -5.34 -1.30
C THR A 40 -3.18 -6.81 -1.41
N THR A 41 -4.34 -7.19 -0.87
CA THR A 41 -4.80 -8.59 -0.86
C THR A 41 -5.23 -9.07 -2.23
N LEU A 42 -5.86 -8.21 -3.03
CA LEU A 42 -6.27 -8.51 -4.40
C LEU A 42 -5.12 -8.30 -5.40
N GLY A 43 -3.96 -7.81 -4.95
CA GLY A 43 -2.79 -7.60 -5.81
C GLY A 43 -3.01 -6.53 -6.87
N PHE A 44 -3.89 -5.57 -6.62
CA PHE A 44 -4.08 -4.41 -7.50
C PHE A 44 -2.97 -3.37 -7.36
N GLU A 45 -2.08 -3.53 -6.37
CA GLU A 45 -0.89 -2.68 -6.22
C GLU A 45 0.11 -2.99 -7.34
N ASN A 46 0.35 -1.99 -8.18
CA ASN A 46 1.29 -2.04 -9.29
C ASN A 46 2.44 -1.09 -8.94
N GLY A 47 3.08 -1.38 -7.81
CA GLY A 47 4.18 -0.55 -7.32
C GLY A 47 5.35 -0.53 -8.29
N ILE A 48 5.93 0.64 -8.47
CA ILE A 48 7.16 0.84 -9.23
C ILE A 48 8.22 1.36 -8.26
N VAL A 49 9.40 0.74 -8.29
CA VAL A 49 10.59 1.21 -7.56
C VAL A 49 11.62 1.69 -8.56
N GLU A 50 12.04 2.94 -8.43
CA GLU A 50 13.05 3.56 -9.29
C GLU A 50 14.26 4.00 -8.48
N PHE A 51 15.44 3.70 -9.02
CA PHE A 51 16.72 4.13 -8.49
C PHE A 51 17.36 5.15 -9.42
N TYR A 52 17.75 6.28 -8.85
CA TYR A 52 18.43 7.34 -9.56
C TYR A 52 19.88 7.46 -9.10
N SER A 53 20.77 7.73 -10.04
CA SER A 53 22.16 8.07 -9.77
C SER A 53 22.59 9.17 -10.72
N CYS A 54 23.17 10.24 -10.18
CA CYS A 54 23.62 11.41 -10.96
C CYS A 54 22.55 11.93 -11.94
N GLY A 55 21.28 11.98 -11.51
CA GLY A 55 20.16 12.47 -12.32
C GLY A 55 19.66 11.49 -13.40
N LYS A 56 20.15 10.25 -13.44
CA LYS A 56 19.72 9.22 -14.39
C LYS A 56 19.05 8.05 -13.68
N LEU A 57 17.99 7.52 -14.29
CA LEU A 57 17.40 6.25 -13.87
C LEU A 57 18.40 5.13 -14.18
N ILE A 58 18.78 4.37 -13.16
CA ILE A 58 19.76 3.27 -13.29
C ILE A 58 19.12 1.89 -13.10
N LYS A 59 17.95 1.84 -12.46
CA LYS A 59 17.24 0.59 -12.19
C LYS A 59 15.77 0.89 -11.95
N ARG A 60 14.89 0.08 -12.53
CA ARG A 60 13.47 0.07 -12.23
C ARG A 60 12.98 -1.35 -11.94
N PHE A 61 12.10 -1.49 -10.97
CA PHE A 61 11.35 -2.70 -10.69
C PHE A 61 9.86 -2.42 -10.86
N LEU A 62 9.17 -3.25 -11.66
CA LEU A 62 7.75 -3.17 -11.97
C LEU A 62 6.96 -4.20 -11.15
N LYS A 63 5.66 -3.94 -10.95
CA LYS A 63 4.72 -4.80 -10.19
C LYS A 63 5.28 -5.22 -8.82
N VAL A 64 5.85 -4.26 -8.11
CA VAL A 64 6.28 -4.40 -6.73
C VAL A 64 5.05 -4.34 -5.84
N GLU A 65 4.70 -5.45 -5.22
CA GLU A 65 3.52 -5.52 -4.33
C GLU A 65 3.71 -4.61 -3.11
N LYS A 66 4.83 -4.78 -2.39
CA LYS A 66 5.11 -4.02 -1.18
C LYS A 66 6.59 -3.96 -0.85
N LEU A 67 7.03 -2.81 -0.33
CA LEU A 67 8.32 -2.69 0.34
C LEU A 67 8.17 -2.94 1.83
N THR A 68 8.87 -3.95 2.32
CA THR A 68 8.85 -4.35 3.74
C THR A 68 10.18 -4.00 4.39
N THR A 69 10.12 -3.49 5.63
CA THR A 69 11.34 -3.27 6.43
C THR A 69 11.68 -4.56 7.17
N ALA A 70 12.90 -5.05 7.01
CA ALA A 70 13.32 -6.28 7.66
C ALA A 70 13.37 -6.12 9.18
N LYS A 71 12.73 -7.04 9.90
CA LYS A 71 12.78 -7.15 11.36
C LYS A 71 13.63 -8.35 11.74
N GLY A 72 14.47 -8.21 12.77
CA GLY A 72 15.20 -9.35 13.33
C GLY A 72 14.23 -10.41 13.87
N THR A 73 14.51 -11.68 13.59
CA THR A 73 13.70 -12.82 14.08
C THR A 73 13.76 -12.94 15.60
N TYR A 74 14.91 -12.60 16.20
CA TYR A 74 15.19 -12.76 17.63
C TYR A 74 15.45 -11.44 18.35
N GLU A 75 16.00 -10.45 17.66
CA GLU A 75 16.22 -9.12 18.21
C GLU A 75 15.12 -8.17 17.73
N LYS A 76 14.55 -7.39 18.65
CA LYS A 76 13.63 -6.29 18.36
C LYS A 76 14.26 -5.16 17.52
N GLN A 77 15.48 -5.34 17.05
CA GLN A 77 16.19 -4.39 16.21
C GLN A 77 15.69 -4.51 14.77
N THR A 78 15.23 -3.38 14.24
CA THR A 78 14.87 -3.26 12.83
C THR A 78 16.16 -3.18 12.01
N ARG A 79 16.31 -4.03 11.00
CA ARG A 79 17.48 -3.95 10.12
C ARG A 79 17.30 -2.72 9.21
N PRO A 80 18.35 -1.93 8.95
CA PRO A 80 18.23 -0.67 8.21
C PRO A 80 18.20 -0.89 6.69
N TYR A 81 17.35 -1.80 6.22
CA TYR A 81 17.06 -2.02 4.81
C TYR A 81 15.58 -2.37 4.59
N ARG A 82 15.11 -2.06 3.40
CA ARG A 82 13.80 -2.48 2.90
C ARG A 82 14.00 -3.52 1.82
N PHE A 83 13.05 -4.42 1.64
CA PHE A 83 13.09 -5.42 0.58
C PHE A 83 11.73 -5.55 -0.09
N GLY A 84 11.76 -6.07 -1.32
CA GLY A 84 10.57 -6.32 -2.11
C GLY A 84 10.81 -7.36 -3.20
N PHE A 85 9.74 -7.70 -3.89
CA PHE A 85 9.75 -8.57 -5.05
C PHE A 85 9.13 -7.82 -6.22
N GLY A 86 9.72 -7.91 -7.41
CA GLY A 86 9.18 -7.27 -8.61
C GLY A 86 9.89 -7.75 -9.87
N TYR A 87 9.39 -7.34 -11.04
CA TYR A 87 10.04 -7.63 -12.32
C TYR A 87 11.09 -6.56 -12.60
N ILE A 88 12.26 -6.98 -13.06
CA ILE A 88 13.30 -6.06 -13.50
C ILE A 88 12.92 -5.48 -14.86
N ASP A 89 12.83 -4.16 -14.95
CA ASP A 89 12.74 -3.44 -16.22
C ASP A 89 14.18 -3.26 -16.76
N ILE A 90 14.52 -4.02 -17.80
CA ILE A 90 15.90 -4.17 -18.29
C ILE A 90 16.28 -3.01 -19.20
N ASN A 91 15.34 -2.54 -20.02
CA ASN A 91 15.54 -1.47 -20.98
C ASN A 91 15.09 -0.09 -20.45
N LEU A 92 14.51 -0.05 -19.26
CA LEU A 92 14.04 1.16 -18.55
C LEU A 92 12.89 1.89 -19.26
N ASP A 93 12.08 1.18 -20.06
CA ASP A 93 10.96 1.76 -20.81
C ASP A 93 9.64 1.82 -20.02
N GLY A 94 9.57 1.13 -18.87
CA GLY A 94 8.40 1.10 -18.00
C GLY A 94 7.29 0.16 -18.46
N ILE A 95 7.56 -0.68 -19.46
CA ILE A 95 6.63 -1.64 -20.04
C ILE A 95 7.10 -3.04 -19.66
N LEU A 96 6.20 -3.83 -19.08
CA LEU A 96 6.54 -5.19 -18.71
C LEU A 96 6.44 -6.12 -19.93
N ASN A 97 7.57 -6.37 -20.59
CA ASN A 97 7.66 -7.20 -21.79
C ASN A 97 7.65 -8.71 -21.47
N LYS A 98 7.41 -9.54 -22.49
CA LYS A 98 7.29 -11.01 -22.30
C LYS A 98 8.58 -11.64 -21.76
N ASN A 99 9.73 -11.21 -22.24
CA ASN A 99 11.03 -11.72 -21.82
C ASN A 99 11.33 -11.44 -20.33
N GLU A 100 10.90 -10.27 -19.83
CA GLU A 100 11.02 -9.90 -18.41
C GLU A 100 10.05 -10.69 -17.53
N LYS A 101 8.82 -10.92 -18.01
CA LYS A 101 7.85 -11.80 -17.33
C LYS A 101 8.39 -13.22 -17.19
N GLU A 102 8.98 -13.76 -18.26
CA GLU A 102 9.57 -15.10 -18.29
C GLU A 102 10.75 -15.26 -17.32
N LYS A 103 11.55 -14.20 -17.12
CA LYS A 103 12.62 -14.19 -16.11
C LYS A 103 12.10 -14.21 -14.67
N GLY A 104 10.83 -13.91 -14.47
CA GLY A 104 10.17 -13.97 -13.17
C GLY A 104 10.46 -12.77 -12.26
N LYS A 105 9.77 -12.74 -11.12
CA LYS A 105 9.99 -11.73 -10.07
C LYS A 105 11.35 -11.98 -9.40
N VAL A 106 12.10 -10.91 -9.20
CA VAL A 106 13.36 -10.91 -8.46
C VAL A 106 13.18 -10.32 -7.08
N TYR A 107 13.93 -10.86 -6.11
CA TYR A 107 14.11 -10.26 -4.80
C TYR A 107 15.14 -9.14 -4.87
N PHE A 108 14.87 -8.00 -4.22
CA PHE A 108 15.84 -6.92 -4.10
C PHE A 108 15.80 -6.29 -2.72
N GLU A 109 16.94 -5.75 -2.31
CA GLU A 109 17.11 -5.01 -1.05
C GLU A 109 17.54 -3.57 -1.33
N ILE A 110 16.98 -2.66 -0.55
CA ILE A 110 17.26 -1.24 -0.56
C ILE A 110 17.95 -0.88 0.76
N PRO A 111 19.26 -0.58 0.75
CA PRO A 111 19.94 -0.05 1.91
C PRO A 111 19.33 1.29 2.34
N SER A 112 19.31 1.57 3.64
CA SER A 112 18.83 2.86 4.19
C SER A 112 19.52 4.12 3.63
N GLN A 113 20.71 3.98 3.07
CA GLN A 113 21.54 5.08 2.55
C GLN A 113 21.34 5.33 1.05
N ARG A 114 20.41 4.62 0.39
CA ARG A 114 20.16 4.75 -1.05
C ARG A 114 18.83 5.45 -1.28
N ASP A 115 18.86 6.48 -2.12
CA ASP A 115 17.66 7.16 -2.57
C ASP A 115 16.93 6.30 -3.60
N TYR A 116 15.61 6.26 -3.46
CA TYR A 116 14.71 5.58 -4.38
C TYR A 116 13.35 6.24 -4.36
N ILE A 117 12.60 6.10 -5.45
CA ILE A 117 11.21 6.52 -5.52
C ILE A 117 10.35 5.25 -5.56
N TYR A 118 9.33 5.20 -4.70
CA TYR A 118 8.25 4.23 -4.79
C TYR A 118 6.95 4.95 -5.07
N TYR A 119 6.22 4.49 -6.09
CA TYR A 119 4.89 4.98 -6.39
C TYR A 119 4.02 3.83 -6.88
N ASP A 120 2.72 3.94 -6.65
CA ASP A 120 1.74 2.99 -7.17
C ASP A 120 1.25 3.46 -8.53
N ALA A 121 1.62 2.71 -9.58
CA ALA A 121 1.17 2.97 -10.93
C ALA A 121 -0.13 2.19 -11.15
N LYS A 122 -1.30 2.83 -10.97
CA LYS A 122 -2.62 2.19 -11.16
C LYS A 122 -2.74 1.32 -12.42
N PHE A 123 -1.98 1.67 -13.46
CA PHE A 123 -1.86 0.89 -14.68
C PHE A 123 -0.38 0.81 -15.11
N ILE A 124 0.08 -0.41 -15.42
CA ILE A 124 1.37 -0.67 -16.06
C ILE A 124 1.07 -1.27 -17.44
N PRO A 125 1.53 -0.66 -18.54
CA PRO A 125 1.36 -1.23 -19.88
C PRO A 125 2.02 -2.60 -19.97
N GLU A 126 1.33 -3.52 -20.62
CA GLU A 126 1.88 -4.81 -21.05
C GLU A 126 2.04 -4.78 -22.58
N GLU A 127 3.13 -5.38 -23.06
CA GLU A 127 3.43 -5.52 -24.51
C GLU A 127 2.37 -6.34 -25.26
#